data_AF-A0A528GL30-F1
#
_entry.id   AF-A0A528GL30-F1
#
_cell.length_a   1.000
_cell.length_b   1.000
_cell.length_c   1.000
_cell.angle_alpha   90.00
_cell.angle_beta   90.00
_cell.angle_gamma   90.00
#
_symmetry.space_group_name_H-M   'P 1'
#
loop_
_entity.id
_entity.type
_entity.pdbx_description
1 polymer ?
#
loop_
_entity_poly.entity_id
_entity_poly.type
_entity_poly.pdbx_seq_one_letter_code
_entity_poly.pdbx_strand_id
1 'polypeptide(L)'
;SEVSVGDFVTELGIADDIFVTNKTWTTGEYLSDNSHSEAQFLRSRERLWRSRMDVQQVHSLENHDQVLHLLRQWKEEGLIRYIGATQWSAEYYDTMERLVAGGTLDFVQIAYTIHTRAAEKRLLQACADNGV
;
A
#
# COMPACT_ATOMS: atom_id res chain seq x y z
N SER A 1 -13.27 9.62 5.86
CA SER A 1 -12.10 9.73 4.96
C SER A 1 -12.20 8.80 3.75
N GLU A 2 -12.74 7.58 3.81
CA GLU A 2 -13.01 6.81 2.57
C GLU A 2 -14.37 7.20 1.95
N VAL A 3 -15.45 7.11 2.75
CA VAL A 3 -16.82 7.44 2.32
C VAL A 3 -16.92 8.82 1.68
N SER A 4 -16.37 9.84 2.34
CA SER A 4 -16.37 11.21 1.79
C SER A 4 -15.67 11.30 0.43
N VAL A 5 -14.56 10.58 0.23
CA VAL A 5 -13.88 10.54 -1.07
C VAL A 5 -14.76 9.83 -2.09
N GLY A 6 -15.35 8.68 -1.73
CA GLY A 6 -16.30 7.95 -2.60
C GLY A 6 -17.49 8.81 -3.03
N ASP A 7 -18.14 9.47 -2.07
CA ASP A 7 -19.28 10.36 -2.30
C ASP A 7 -18.92 11.50 -3.25
N PHE A 8 -17.90 12.31 -2.93
CA PHE A 8 -17.56 13.48 -3.73
C PHE A 8 -17.07 13.12 -5.12
N VAL A 9 -16.25 12.08 -5.26
CA VAL A 9 -15.71 11.66 -6.56
C VAL A 9 -16.82 11.15 -7.47
N THR A 10 -17.80 10.44 -6.89
CA THR A 10 -18.97 9.94 -7.62
C THR A 10 -19.90 11.08 -8.00
N GLU A 11 -20.20 12.00 -7.06
CA GLU A 11 -21.05 13.17 -7.29
C GLU A 11 -20.47 14.09 -8.38
N LEU A 12 -19.15 14.28 -8.38
CA LEU A 12 -18.43 15.07 -9.37
C LEU A 12 -18.27 14.34 -10.73
N GLY A 13 -18.59 13.05 -10.81
CA GLY A 13 -18.45 12.26 -12.03
C GLY A 13 -17.00 12.03 -12.48
N ILE A 14 -16.03 12.18 -11.57
CA ILE A 14 -14.58 12.07 -11.87
C ILE A 14 -13.97 10.75 -11.39
N ALA A 15 -14.81 9.73 -11.18
CA ALA A 15 -14.34 8.44 -10.69
C ALA A 15 -13.24 7.87 -11.59
N ASP A 16 -13.43 7.83 -12.90
CA ASP A 16 -12.43 7.23 -13.78
C ASP A 16 -11.16 8.08 -13.98
N ASP A 17 -11.17 9.34 -13.52
CA ASP A 17 -10.08 10.31 -13.68
C ASP A 17 -9.15 10.40 -12.47
N ILE A 18 -9.47 9.72 -11.36
CA ILE A 18 -8.64 9.75 -10.15
C ILE A 18 -7.88 8.45 -9.92
N PHE A 19 -6.70 8.58 -9.32
CA PHE A 19 -5.86 7.47 -8.91
C PHE A 19 -5.95 7.29 -7.38
N VAL A 20 -6.53 6.18 -6.94
CA VAL A 20 -6.84 5.93 -5.53
C VAL A 20 -5.84 4.97 -4.91
N THR A 21 -5.23 5.42 -3.82
CA THR A 21 -4.44 4.56 -2.95
C THR A 21 -5.14 4.33 -1.61
N ASN A 22 -5.04 3.10 -1.11
CA ASN A 22 -5.49 2.76 0.24
C ASN A 22 -4.47 1.85 0.93
N LYS A 23 -4.69 1.60 2.22
CA LYS A 23 -3.76 0.89 3.10
C LYS A 23 -4.50 -0.16 3.89
N THR A 24 -3.85 -1.30 4.10
CA THR A 24 -4.33 -2.35 4.98
C THR A 24 -3.36 -2.50 6.15
N TRP A 25 -3.89 -2.53 7.36
CA TRP A 25 -3.12 -2.77 8.57
C TRP A 25 -3.64 -4.03 9.26
N THR A 26 -2.76 -5.00 9.52
CA THR A 26 -3.14 -6.20 10.28
C THR A 26 -1.94 -6.79 10.99
N THR A 27 -2.18 -7.33 12.18
CA THR A 27 -1.25 -8.22 12.90
C THR A 27 -1.72 -9.68 12.85
N GLY A 28 -2.86 -9.96 12.19
CA GLY A 28 -3.56 -11.26 12.21
C GLY A 28 -4.07 -11.64 13.61
N GLU A 29 -4.95 -12.64 13.70
CA GLU A 29 -5.19 -13.34 14.97
C GLU A 29 -4.21 -14.51 15.18
N TYR A 30 -3.73 -15.09 14.08
CA TYR A 30 -2.78 -16.19 14.03
C TYR A 30 -1.92 -16.12 12.76
N LEU A 31 -0.89 -16.96 12.67
CA LEU A 31 0.01 -17.00 11.50
C LEU A 31 -0.79 -17.27 10.22
N SER A 32 -0.59 -16.43 9.20
CA SER A 32 -1.25 -16.52 7.89
C SER A 32 -2.75 -16.20 7.85
N ASP A 33 -3.28 -15.53 8.87
CA ASP A 33 -4.67 -15.08 8.89
C ASP A 33 -4.93 -13.85 7.98
N ASN A 34 -5.51 -14.07 6.80
CA ASN A 34 -5.83 -13.01 5.84
C ASN A 34 -7.17 -12.31 6.13
N SER A 35 -7.98 -12.80 7.07
CA SER A 35 -9.37 -12.38 7.25
C SER A 35 -9.51 -10.88 7.52
N HIS A 36 -8.62 -10.31 8.33
CA HIS A 36 -8.58 -8.88 8.61
C HIS A 36 -8.24 -8.03 7.38
N SER A 37 -7.32 -8.51 6.54
CA SER A 37 -6.94 -7.81 5.31
C SER A 37 -8.08 -7.82 4.31
N GLU A 38 -8.72 -8.97 4.12
CA GLU A 38 -9.87 -9.16 3.24
C GLU A 38 -11.06 -8.31 3.70
N ALA A 39 -11.40 -8.35 4.99
CA ALA A 39 -12.51 -7.58 5.54
C ALA A 39 -12.28 -6.06 5.44
N GLN A 40 -11.04 -5.60 5.58
CA GLN A 40 -10.69 -4.19 5.34
C GLN A 40 -10.84 -3.83 3.87
N PHE A 41 -10.28 -4.64 2.97
CA PHE A 41 -10.33 -4.38 1.53
C PHE A 41 -11.75 -4.34 0.97
N LEU A 42 -12.61 -5.30 1.36
CA LEU A 42 -14.02 -5.32 0.97
C LEU A 42 -14.73 -4.04 1.43
N ARG A 43 -14.53 -3.65 2.68
CA ARG A 43 -15.11 -2.44 3.24
C ARG A 43 -14.59 -1.18 2.56
N SER A 44 -13.31 -1.12 2.21
CA SER A 44 -12.72 0.01 1.50
C SER A 44 -13.31 0.15 0.08
N ARG A 45 -13.48 -0.96 -0.63
CA ARG A 45 -14.18 -0.99 -1.93
C ARG A 45 -15.61 -0.50 -1.82
N GLU A 46 -16.31 -1.02 -0.81
CA GLU A 46 -17.66 -0.60 -0.48
C GLU A 46 -17.75 0.86 -0.12
N ARG A 47 -16.70 1.49 0.45
CA ARG A 47 -16.58 2.88 0.93
C ARG A 47 -16.09 3.90 -0.09
N LEU A 48 -15.34 3.44 -1.10
CA LEU A 48 -14.78 4.29 -2.16
C LEU A 48 -15.59 4.20 -3.46
N TRP A 49 -16.60 3.34 -3.48
CA TRP A 49 -17.44 3.02 -4.63
C TRP A 49 -16.59 2.45 -5.78
N ARG A 50 -15.65 1.56 -5.45
CA ARG A 50 -14.65 1.02 -6.40
C ARG A 50 -14.67 -0.49 -6.46
N SER A 51 -14.69 -1.01 -7.69
CA SER A 51 -14.46 -2.43 -7.96
C SER A 51 -12.98 -2.82 -7.92
N ARG A 52 -12.09 -1.91 -8.32
CA ARG A 52 -10.63 -2.09 -8.38
C ARG A 52 -9.91 -0.90 -7.74
N MET A 53 -8.87 -1.16 -6.95
CA MET A 53 -8.00 -0.11 -6.39
C MET A 53 -6.78 0.11 -7.28
N ASP A 54 -6.26 1.33 -7.32
CA ASP A 54 -5.01 1.59 -8.05
C ASP A 54 -3.81 1.10 -7.24
N VAL A 55 -3.66 1.53 -5.99
CA VAL A 55 -2.57 1.05 -5.11
C VAL A 55 -3.13 0.57 -3.79
N GLN A 56 -2.87 -0.70 -3.47
CA GLN A 56 -3.08 -1.21 -2.11
C GLN A 56 -1.73 -1.31 -1.41
N GLN A 57 -1.64 -0.70 -0.23
CA GLN A 57 -0.38 -0.62 0.51
C GLN A 57 -0.42 -1.41 1.82
N VAL A 58 0.70 -2.00 2.17
CA VAL A 58 0.96 -2.51 3.52
C VAL A 58 1.18 -1.32 4.46
N HIS A 59 0.32 -1.16 5.46
CA HIS A 59 0.42 -0.05 6.41
C HIS A 59 1.55 -0.25 7.43
N SER A 60 1.83 -1.50 7.82
CA SER A 60 2.86 -1.80 8.80
C SER A 60 3.64 -3.06 8.50
N LEU A 61 4.94 -3.04 8.83
CA LEU A 61 5.86 -4.09 8.43
C LEU A 61 5.95 -5.25 9.42
N GLU A 62 5.13 -5.35 10.47
CA GLU A 62 5.19 -6.53 11.36
C GLU A 62 4.79 -7.82 10.64
N ASN A 63 3.72 -7.79 9.83
CA ASN A 63 3.23 -8.95 9.07
C ASN A 63 3.30 -8.74 7.54
N HIS A 64 4.26 -7.94 7.07
CA HIS A 64 4.32 -7.57 5.65
C HIS A 64 4.42 -8.77 4.71
N ASP A 65 5.17 -9.82 5.02
CA ASP A 65 5.35 -10.97 4.12
C ASP A 65 4.01 -11.63 3.74
N GLN A 66 3.17 -11.84 4.75
CA GLN A 66 1.84 -12.40 4.57
C GLN A 66 0.95 -11.45 3.76
N VAL A 67 0.90 -10.17 4.14
CA VAL A 67 0.04 -9.19 3.46
C VAL A 67 0.49 -9.03 2.00
N LEU A 68 1.80 -8.97 1.74
CA LEU A 68 2.35 -8.89 0.38
C LEU A 68 2.02 -10.12 -0.45
N HIS A 69 2.00 -11.32 0.14
CA HIS A 69 1.52 -12.52 -0.56
C HIS A 69 0.07 -12.36 -1.04
N LEU A 70 -0.82 -11.89 -0.15
CA LEU A 70 -2.22 -11.63 -0.48
C LEU A 70 -2.37 -10.50 -1.54
N LEU A 71 -1.60 -9.42 -1.42
CA LEU A 71 -1.64 -8.32 -2.38
C LEU A 71 -1.18 -8.77 -3.78
N ARG A 72 -0.21 -9.68 -3.88
CA ARG A 72 0.20 -10.27 -5.16
C ARG A 72 -0.95 -11.06 -5.80
N GLN A 73 -1.67 -11.86 -5.01
CA GLN A 73 -2.87 -12.58 -5.48
C GLN A 73 -3.93 -11.61 -5.99
N TRP A 74 -4.24 -10.55 -5.24
CA TRP A 74 -5.19 -9.53 -5.69
C TRP A 74 -4.74 -8.77 -6.94
N LYS A 75 -3.44 -8.60 -7.15
CA LYS A 75 -2.90 -7.99 -8.39
C LYS A 75 -3.11 -8.94 -9.57
N GLU A 76 -2.85 -10.23 -9.40
CA GLU A 76 -3.09 -11.28 -10.41
C GLU A 76 -4.59 -11.41 -10.76
N GLU A 77 -5.47 -11.32 -9.76
CA GLU A 77 -6.93 -11.31 -9.92
C GLU A 77 -7.48 -10.00 -10.50
N GLY A 78 -6.64 -8.96 -10.63
CA GLY A 78 -7.03 -7.65 -11.14
C GLY A 78 -7.84 -6.79 -10.16
N LEU A 79 -7.92 -7.17 -8.89
CA LEU A 79 -8.57 -6.40 -7.82
C LEU A 79 -7.78 -5.13 -7.45
N ILE A 80 -6.47 -5.14 -7.67
CA ILE A 80 -5.59 -3.98 -7.51
C ILE A 80 -4.71 -3.78 -8.76
N ARG A 81 -4.17 -2.57 -8.99
CA ARG A 81 -3.20 -2.33 -10.08
C ARG A 81 -1.75 -2.47 -9.60
N TYR A 82 -1.46 -1.96 -8.40
CA TYR A 82 -0.11 -1.85 -7.86
C TYR A 82 -0.07 -2.15 -6.36
N ILE A 83 1.11 -2.53 -5.90
CA ILE A 83 1.41 -2.87 -4.51
C ILE A 83 2.34 -1.81 -3.95
N GLY A 84 2.09 -1.35 -2.73
CA GLY A 84 3.05 -0.50 -2.04
C GLY A 84 3.22 -0.86 -0.57
N ALA A 85 4.12 -0.14 0.08
CA ALA A 85 4.29 -0.21 1.53
C ALA A 85 4.55 1.19 2.09
N THR A 86 4.10 1.42 3.32
CA THR A 86 4.33 2.67 4.02
C THR A 86 5.09 2.47 5.33
N GLN A 87 6.04 3.36 5.61
CA GLN A 87 6.73 3.42 6.91
C GLN A 87 7.16 4.83 7.28
N TRP A 88 6.80 5.24 8.49
CA TRP A 88 7.19 6.54 9.03
C TRP A 88 8.51 6.45 9.82
N SER A 89 8.82 5.29 10.40
CA SER A 89 10.02 5.09 11.21
C SER A 89 11.21 4.65 10.35
N ALA A 90 12.34 5.35 10.51
CA ALA A 90 13.55 5.09 9.75
C ALA A 90 14.20 3.74 10.08
N GLU A 91 13.87 3.12 11.21
CA GLU A 91 14.38 1.80 11.60
C GLU A 91 13.96 0.68 10.62
N TYR A 92 12.86 0.90 9.90
CA TYR A 92 12.33 -0.04 8.92
C TYR A 92 12.86 0.18 7.51
N TYR A 93 13.69 1.20 7.26
CA TYR A 93 14.15 1.51 5.90
C TYR A 93 15.06 0.44 5.30
N ASP A 94 15.82 -0.28 6.13
CA ASP A 94 16.58 -1.45 5.67
C ASP A 94 15.65 -2.57 5.19
N THR A 95 14.49 -2.75 5.85
CA THR A 95 13.46 -3.71 5.41
C THR A 95 12.79 -3.24 4.13
N MET A 96 12.41 -1.97 4.05
CA MET A 96 11.84 -1.37 2.83
C MET A 96 12.78 -1.52 1.64
N GLU A 97 14.08 -1.25 1.83
CA GLU A 97 15.11 -1.42 0.79
C GLU A 97 15.15 -2.85 0.26
N ARG A 98 15.12 -3.86 1.15
CA ARG A 98 15.08 -5.27 0.74
C ARG A 98 13.83 -5.61 -0.07
N LEU A 99 12.67 -5.05 0.30
CA LEU A 99 11.41 -5.28 -0.42
C LEU A 99 11.41 -4.63 -1.81
N VAL A 100 11.99 -3.42 -1.91
CA VAL A 100 12.20 -2.72 -3.18
C VAL A 100 13.16 -3.50 -4.08
N ALA A 101 14.34 -3.87 -3.57
CA ALA A 101 15.35 -4.63 -4.32
C ALA A 101 14.85 -6.04 -4.73
N GLY A 102 13.91 -6.60 -3.96
CA GLY A 102 13.24 -7.86 -4.30
C GLY A 102 12.15 -7.72 -5.37
N GLY A 103 11.94 -6.53 -5.96
CA GLY A 103 10.95 -6.29 -7.02
C GLY A 103 9.50 -6.47 -6.56
N THR A 104 9.24 -6.35 -5.26
CA THR A 104 7.91 -6.66 -4.68
C THR A 104 6.98 -5.45 -4.66
N LEU A 105 7.54 -4.26 -4.56
CA LEU A 105 6.80 -3.01 -4.39
C LEU A 105 6.85 -2.20 -5.69
N ASP A 106 5.70 -1.66 -6.08
CA ASP A 106 5.59 -0.67 -7.15
C ASP A 106 5.61 0.77 -6.58
N PHE A 107 5.31 0.94 -5.29
CA PHE A 107 5.28 2.23 -4.59
C PHE A 107 5.85 2.14 -3.17
N VAL A 108 6.52 3.20 -2.73
CA VAL A 108 6.84 3.42 -1.32
C VAL A 108 6.25 4.74 -0.82
N GLN A 109 5.76 4.74 0.42
CA GLN A 109 5.31 5.95 1.11
C GLN A 109 6.07 6.10 2.42
N ILE A 110 6.85 7.17 2.56
CA ILE A 110 7.76 7.36 3.69
C ILE A 110 7.71 8.77 4.26
N ALA A 111 8.12 8.91 5.52
CA ALA A 111 8.36 10.21 6.12
C ALA A 111 9.65 10.82 5.54
N TYR A 112 9.50 11.84 4.70
CA TYR A 112 10.63 12.57 4.14
C TYR A 112 10.40 14.08 4.23
N THR A 113 11.29 14.77 4.94
CA THR A 113 11.25 16.22 5.14
C THR A 113 12.67 16.77 5.23
N ILE A 114 12.83 18.09 5.24
CA ILE A 114 14.15 18.72 5.50
C ILE A 114 14.76 18.29 6.85
N HIS A 115 13.95 17.87 7.83
CA HIS A 115 14.39 17.39 9.14
C HIS A 115 14.54 15.86 9.19
N THR A 116 13.84 15.13 8.33
CA THR A 116 13.78 13.67 8.30
C THR A 116 14.31 13.17 6.96
N ARG A 117 15.63 13.03 6.86
CA ARG A 117 16.34 12.69 5.61
C ARG A 117 16.94 11.29 5.59
N ALA A 118 16.57 10.43 6.54
CA ALA A 118 17.16 9.09 6.68
C ALA A 118 17.01 8.22 5.41
N ALA A 119 15.95 8.45 4.63
CA ALA A 119 15.68 7.75 3.38
C ALA A 119 16.77 7.94 2.31
N GLU A 120 17.46 9.08 2.32
CA GLU A 120 18.52 9.40 1.35
C GLU A 120 19.73 8.49 1.45
N LYS A 121 19.96 7.89 2.63
CA LYS A 121 21.15 7.07 2.85
C LYS A 121 21.22 5.88 1.89
N ARG A 122 20.07 5.24 1.63
CA ARG A 122 20.00 3.99 0.86
C ARG A 122 18.65 3.81 0.15
N LEU A 123 17.54 4.04 0.87
CA LEU A 123 16.20 3.71 0.36
C LEU A 123 15.84 4.43 -0.94
N LEU A 124 16.10 5.75 -1.03
CA LEU A 124 15.76 6.50 -2.25
C LEU A 124 16.57 6.03 -3.47
N GLN A 125 17.85 5.69 -3.29
CA GLN A 125 18.68 5.15 -4.37
C GLN A 125 18.17 3.77 -4.79
N ALA A 126 17.82 2.90 -3.83
CA ALA A 126 17.25 1.60 -4.14
C ALA A 126 15.93 1.71 -4.91
N CYS A 127 15.08 2.69 -4.57
CA CYS A 127 13.84 2.96 -5.32
C CYS A 127 14.15 3.38 -6.76
N ALA A 128 15.07 4.34 -6.95
CA ALA A 128 15.50 4.78 -8.28
C ALA A 128 16.08 3.64 -9.13
N ASP A 129 16.89 2.76 -8.52
CA ASP A 129 17.52 1.63 -9.22
C ASP A 129 16.52 0.53 -9.61
N ASN A 130 15.38 0.43 -8.92
CA ASN A 130 14.38 -0.62 -9.13
C ASN A 130 13.05 -0.11 -9.72
N GLY A 131 12.95 1.18 -10.05
CA GLY A 131 11.76 1.76 -10.68
C GLY A 131 10.56 1.93 -9.74
N VAL A 132 10.83 2.24 -8.46
CA VAL A 132 9.84 2.46 -7.39
C VAL A 132 9.76 3.93 -7.01
#